data_AF-A0A2V6ZBX1-F1
#
_entry.id   AF-A0A2V6ZBX1-F1
#
_cell.length_a   1.000
_cell.length_b   1.000
_cell.length_c   1.000
_cell.angle_alpha   90.00
_cell.angle_beta   90.00
_cell.angle_gamma   90.00
#
_symmetry.space_group_name_H-M   'P 1'
#
loop_
_entity.id
_entity.type
_entity.pdbx_description
1 polymer ?
#
loop_
_entity_poly.entity_id
_entity_poly.type
_entity_poly.pdbx_seq_one_letter_code
_entity_poly.pdbx_strand_id
1 'polypeptide(L)' 'MSGIQKVHAIVGGFHLAPAPDDIVAKTVAVFKDINPDYIIPMHCSGVNMIMAVHMAMPKTLVMPSTGTRVVFGV' A
#
# COMPACT_ATOMS: atom_id res chain seq x y z
N MET A 1 24.35 8.30 0.27
CA MET A 1 22.87 8.23 0.23
C MET A 1 22.39 8.72 -1.13
N SER A 2 21.29 8.20 -1.66
CA SER A 2 20.82 8.48 -3.04
C SER A 2 20.28 9.89 -3.27
N GLY A 3 20.03 10.68 -2.22
CA GLY A 3 19.40 12.02 -2.30
C GLY A 3 17.89 11.99 -2.59
N ILE A 4 17.33 10.81 -2.89
CA ILE A 4 15.91 10.61 -3.18
C ILE A 4 15.17 10.29 -1.88
N GLN A 5 14.18 11.12 -1.54
CA GLN A 5 13.38 10.98 -0.32
C GLN A 5 11.95 10.51 -0.58
N LYS A 6 11.42 10.72 -1.80
CA LYS A 6 10.03 10.40 -2.14
C LYS A 6 9.89 8.94 -2.57
N VAL A 7 8.97 8.22 -1.93
CA VAL A 7 8.49 6.92 -2.41
C VAL A 7 7.32 7.19 -3.35
N HIS A 8 7.44 6.80 -4.62
CA HIS A 8 6.35 7.00 -5.58
C HIS A 8 5.24 5.95 -5.40
N ALA A 9 5.61 4.67 -5.33
CA ALA A 9 4.66 3.58 -5.20
C ALA A 9 5.20 2.47 -4.28
N ILE A 10 4.29 1.87 -3.51
CA ILE A 10 4.54 0.66 -2.72
C ILE A 10 3.71 -0.46 -3.33
N VAL A 11 4.38 -1.51 -3.81
CA VAL A 11 3.76 -2.58 -4.63
C VAL A 11 4.18 -3.94 -4.08
N GLY A 12 3.22 -4.81 -3.76
CA GLY A 12 3.51 -6.19 -3.38
C GLY A 12 2.58 -6.78 -2.33
N GLY A 13 2.97 -7.95 -1.81
CA GLY A 13 2.28 -8.63 -0.71
C GLY A 13 2.86 -8.23 0.64
N PHE A 14 1.99 -7.83 1.56
CA PHE A 14 2.40 -7.33 2.90
C PHE A 14 2.27 -8.35 4.03
N HIS A 15 1.71 -9.53 3.76
CA HIS A 15 1.46 -10.58 4.75
C HIS A 15 0.63 -10.10 5.96
N LEU A 16 -0.32 -9.19 5.72
CA LEU A 16 -1.18 -8.59 6.73
C LEU A 16 -2.57 -9.23 6.82
N ALA A 17 -2.91 -10.17 5.92
CA ALA A 17 -4.17 -10.90 6.00
C ALA A 17 -4.39 -11.64 7.35
N PRO A 18 -3.39 -12.31 7.95
CA PRO A 18 -3.55 -12.93 9.26
C PRO A 18 -3.19 -11.99 10.42
N ALA A 19 -2.77 -10.75 10.15
CA ALA A 19 -2.27 -9.86 11.17
C ALA A 19 -3.41 -9.26 12.01
N PRO A 20 -3.21 -9.05 13.31
CA PRO A 20 -4.16 -8.32 14.15
C PRO A 20 -4.33 -6.86 13.68
N ASP A 21 -5.48 -6.27 13.99
CA ASP A 21 -5.84 -4.91 13.54
C ASP A 21 -4.87 -3.83 14.04
N ASP A 22 -4.24 -4.01 15.20
CA ASP A 22 -3.25 -3.04 15.70
C ASP A 22 -1.98 -2.99 14.85
N ILE A 23 -1.57 -4.14 14.30
CA ILE A 23 -0.45 -4.23 13.36
C ILE A 23 -0.83 -3.56 12.04
N VAL A 24 -2.03 -3.82 11.54
CA VAL A 24 -2.54 -3.16 10.32
C VAL A 24 -2.58 -1.64 10.50
N ALA A 25 -3.10 -1.16 11.63
CA ALA A 25 -3.19 0.26 11.94
C ALA A 25 -1.80 0.93 11.99
N LYS A 26 -0.82 0.28 12.62
CA LYS A 26 0.59 0.74 12.65
C LYS A 26 1.18 0.82 11.24
N THR A 27 0.95 -0.18 10.40
CA THR A 27 1.42 -0.15 9.01
C THR A 27 0.78 0.98 8.22
N VAL A 28 -0.53 1.21 8.37
CA VAL A 28 -1.22 2.33 7.70
C VAL A 28 -0.70 3.69 8.19
N ALA A 29 -0.36 3.82 9.47
CA ALA A 29 0.29 5.04 9.98
C ALA A 29 1.64 5.30 9.30
N VAL A 30 2.48 4.26 9.17
CA VAL A 30 3.75 4.36 8.44
C VAL A 30 3.53 4.71 6.96
N PHE A 31 2.51 4.15 6.30
CA PHE A 31 2.18 4.54 4.93
C PHE A 31 1.79 6.01 4.81
N LYS A 32 1.07 6.57 5.79
CA LYS A 32 0.76 8.01 5.83
C LYS A 32 2.02 8.85 5.98
N ASP A 33 2.94 8.43 6.84
CA ASP A 33 4.20 9.14 7.07
C ASP A 33 5.10 9.12 5.82
N ILE A 34 5.14 7.99 5.10
CA ILE A 34 5.84 7.88 3.81
C ILE A 34 5.16 8.72 2.73
N ASN A 35 3.84 8.88 2.81
CA ASN A 35 2.99 9.61 1.86
C ASN A 35 3.27 9.24 0.38
N PRO A 36 3.16 7.95 -0.01
CA PRO A 36 3.35 7.54 -1.39
C PRO A 36 2.18 8.02 -2.26
N ASP A 37 2.44 8.17 -3.56
CA ASP A 37 1.37 8.47 -4.51
C ASP A 37 0.45 7.25 -4.69
N TYR A 38 1.02 6.04 -4.63
CA TYR A 38 0.29 4.78 -4.85
C TYR A 38 0.64 3.67 -3.86
N ILE A 39 -0.38 2.94 -3.41
CA ILE A 39 -0.29 1.68 -2.66
C ILE A 39 -1.04 0.61 -3.46
N ILE A 40 -0.33 -0.44 -3.85
CA ILE A 40 -0.81 -1.50 -4.75
C ILE A 40 -0.68 -2.85 -4.02
N PRO A 41 -1.66 -3.21 -3.16
CA PRO A 41 -1.60 -4.44 -2.37
C PRO A 41 -1.86 -5.67 -3.22
N MET A 42 -1.09 -6.73 -2.98
CA MET A 42 -1.16 -8.00 -3.72
C MET A 42 -1.20 -9.21 -2.79
N HIS A 43 -1.52 -10.38 -3.37
CA HIS A 43 -1.39 -11.73 -2.79
C HIS A 43 -1.88 -11.88 -1.33
N CYS A 44 -1.00 -11.67 -0.35
CA CYS A 44 -1.23 -11.94 1.07
C CYS A 44 -1.54 -10.69 1.91
N SER A 45 -1.85 -9.55 1.27
CA SER A 45 -2.08 -8.28 1.96
C SER A 45 -3.35 -8.28 2.82
N GLY A 46 -4.41 -8.96 2.38
CA GLY A 46 -5.66 -9.11 3.14
C GLY A 46 -6.64 -7.96 2.98
N VAL A 47 -7.93 -8.27 3.11
CA VAL A 47 -9.04 -7.32 2.96
C VAL A 47 -9.03 -6.27 4.09
N ASN A 48 -8.66 -6.67 5.31
CA ASN A 48 -8.48 -5.79 6.46
C ASN A 48 -7.52 -4.63 6.16
N MET A 49 -6.33 -4.92 5.62
CA MET A 49 -5.35 -3.91 5.23
C MET A 49 -5.86 -3.02 4.09
N ILE A 50 -6.46 -3.63 3.06
CA ILE A 50 -7.01 -2.87 1.91
C ILE A 50 -8.06 -1.86 2.39
N MET A 51 -9.00 -2.30 3.24
CA MET A 51 -10.03 -1.42 3.79
C MET A 51 -9.43 -0.34 4.70
N ALA A 52 -8.47 -0.68 5.54
CA ALA A 52 -7.80 0.28 6.40
C ALA A 52 -7.08 1.38 5.59
N VAL A 53 -6.36 1.01 4.52
CA VAL A 53 -5.75 1.97 3.60
C VAL A 53 -6.82 2.80 2.88
N HIS A 54 -7.88 2.17 2.37
CA HIS A 54 -8.95 2.89 1.67
C HIS A 54 -9.61 3.95 2.57
N MET A 55 -9.90 3.62 3.82
CA MET A 55 -10.49 4.55 4.78
C MET A 55 -9.54 5.70 5.14
N ALA A 56 -8.25 5.40 5.27
CA ALA A 56 -7.28 6.33 5.82
C ALA A 56 -6.59 7.20 4.74
N MET A 57 -6.50 6.69 3.51
CA MET A 57 -5.77 7.26 2.36
C MET A 57 -6.52 6.94 1.04
N PRO A 58 -7.77 7.39 0.86
CA PRO A 58 -8.65 6.91 -0.22
C PRO A 58 -8.12 7.15 -1.63
N LYS A 59 -7.23 8.13 -1.83
CA LYS A 59 -6.68 8.50 -3.14
C LYS A 59 -5.44 7.70 -3.55
N THR A 60 -4.82 6.95 -2.65
CA THR A 60 -3.55 6.25 -2.92
C THR A 60 -3.74 4.79 -3.30
N LEU A 61 -4.90 4.20 -3.01
CA LEU A 61 -5.15 2.78 -3.23
C LEU A 61 -5.42 2.48 -4.71
N VAL A 62 -4.63 1.57 -5.29
CA VAL A 62 -4.89 0.96 -6.61
C VAL A 62 -5.07 -0.53 -6.39
N MET A 63 -6.23 -1.07 -6.75
CA MET A 63 -6.55 -2.49 -6.58
C MET A 63 -6.15 -3.30 -7.82
N PRO A 64 -5.06 -4.10 -7.77
CA PRO A 64 -4.69 -4.95 -8.89
C PRO A 64 -5.46 -6.28 -8.87
N SER A 65 -5.54 -6.90 -10.04
CA SER A 65 -5.89 -8.31 -10.24
C SER A 65 -4.82 -8.99 -11.11
N THR A 66 -4.90 -10.32 -11.24
CA THR A 66 -4.00 -11.08 -12.14
C THR A 66 -4.01 -10.48 -13.55
N GLY A 67 -2.82 -10.20 -14.09
CA GLY A 67 -2.67 -9.58 -15.41
C GLY A 67 -2.73 -8.04 -15.43
N THR A 68 -2.93 -7.38 -14.29
CA THR A 68 -2.86 -5.91 -14.21
C THR A 68 -1.47 -5.41 -14.57
N ARG A 69 -1.42 -4.43 -15.49
CA ARG A 69 -0.20 -3.71 -15.86
C ARG A 69 -0.25 -2.28 -15.32
N VAL A 70 0.72 -1.93 -14.47
CA VAL A 70 0.91 -0.57 -13.95
C VAL A 70 2.14 0.04 -14.63
N VAL A 71 2.01 1.25 -15.16
CA VAL A 71 3.07 1.96 -15.90
C VAL A 71 3.28 3.33 -15.25
N PHE A 72 4.54 3.67 -14.99
CA PHE A 72 4.93 4.96 -14.42
C PHE A 72 5.85 5.71 -15.40
N GLY A 73 5.66 7.04 -15.53
CA GLY A 73 6.59 7.91 -16.26
C GLY A 73 6.64 7.72 -17.77
N VAL A 74 5.51 7.40 -18.40
CA VAL A 74 5.37 7.49 -19.87
C VAL A 74 5.39 8.92 -20.35
#